data_AF-A0A2W5Z2H0-F1
#
_entry.id   AF-A0A2W5Z2H0-F1
#
_cell.length_a   1.000
_cell.length_b   1.000
_cell.length_c   1.000
_cell.angle_alpha   90.00
_cell.angle_beta   90.00
_cell.angle_gamma   90.00
#
_symmetry.space_group_name_H-M   'P 1'
#
loop_
_entity.id
_entity.type
_entity.pdbx_description
1 polymer ?
#
loop_
_entity_poly.entity_id
_entity_poly.type
_entity_poly.pdbx_seq_one_letter_code
_entity_poly.pdbx_strand_id
1 'polypeptide(L)'
;MPNQYGDVQVTVIIAAGKITDVQALTLPSDRQRSAEISQQAGPLLHDEVVQAQSAQIDILSGATFTSDSYAQSVQSALDQAHL
;
A
#
# COMPACT_ATOMS: atom_id res chain seq x y z
N MET A 1 -3.72 10.00 1.97
CA MET A 1 -4.85 10.69 2.66
C MET A 1 -4.71 10.45 4.15
N PRO A 2 -5.03 11.42 5.03
CA PRO A 2 -4.98 11.20 6.46
C PRO A 2 -6.04 10.17 6.83
N ASN A 3 -5.60 9.01 7.30
CA ASN A 3 -6.49 7.96 7.77
C ASN A 3 -6.69 8.14 9.27
N GLN A 4 -7.83 7.71 9.79
CA GLN A 4 -8.28 7.91 11.19
C GLN A 4 -7.39 7.22 12.27
N TYR A 5 -6.24 6.67 11.87
CA TYR A 5 -5.25 5.96 12.69
C TYR A 5 -3.80 6.47 12.49
N GLY A 6 -3.63 7.58 11.76
CA GLY A 6 -2.32 8.16 11.42
C GLY A 6 -2.07 8.28 9.92
N ASP A 7 -1.08 9.10 9.55
CA ASP A 7 -0.65 9.24 8.15
C ASP A 7 -0.17 7.90 7.59
N VAL A 8 -0.92 7.34 6.65
CA VAL A 8 -0.47 6.21 5.84
C VAL A 8 0.34 6.80 4.69
N GLN A 9 1.62 6.50 4.64
CA GLN A 9 2.50 6.95 3.57
C GLN A 9 3.09 5.74 2.87
N VAL A 10 2.90 5.69 1.55
CA VAL A 10 3.34 4.58 0.71
C VAL A 10 4.14 5.16 -0.44
N THR A 11 5.28 4.54 -0.73
CA THR A 11 6.13 4.85 -1.87
C THR A 11 6.01 3.71 -2.86
N VAL A 12 5.59 4.04 -4.07
CA VAL A 12 5.48 3.11 -5.19
C VAL A 12 6.66 3.42 -6.11
N ILE A 13 7.48 2.41 -6.39
CA ILE A 13 8.61 2.49 -7.31
C ILE A 13 8.16 1.92 -8.65
N ILE A 14 8.17 2.78 -9.65
CA ILE A 14 7.82 2.44 -11.03
C ILE A 14 9.09 2.56 -11.87
N ALA A 15 9.47 1.47 -12.53
CA ALA A 15 10.61 1.41 -13.43
C ALA A 15 10.14 0.91 -14.79
N ALA A 16 10.53 1.63 -15.85
CA ALA A 16 10.17 1.29 -17.23
C ALA A 16 8.65 1.10 -17.48
N GLY A 17 7.80 1.87 -16.79
CA GLY A 17 6.35 1.74 -16.89
C GLY A 17 5.80 0.47 -16.24
N LYS A 18 6.48 -0.05 -15.21
CA LYS A 18 6.00 -1.20 -14.43
C LYS A 18 6.26 -0.97 -12.95
N ILE A 19 5.33 -1.39 -12.11
CA ILE A 19 5.56 -1.40 -10.67
C ILE A 19 6.67 -2.41 -10.39
N THR A 20 7.74 -1.94 -9.77
CA THR A 20 8.94 -2.73 -9.47
C THR A 20 9.10 -3.00 -7.99
N ASP A 21 8.69 -2.04 -7.17
CA ASP A 21 8.73 -2.16 -5.71
C ASP A 21 7.69 -1.22 -5.12
N VAL A 22 7.22 -1.53 -3.92
CA VAL A 22 6.27 -0.70 -3.18
C VAL A 22 6.54 -0.82 -1.68
N GLN A 23 6.82 0.30 -1.05
CA GLN A 23 7.20 0.38 0.35
C GLN A 23 6.21 1.22 1.13
N ALA A 24 5.65 0.65 2.20
CA ALA A 24 4.89 1.42 3.17
C ALA A 24 5.87 2.17 4.10
N LEU A 25 6.11 3.45 3.82
CA LEU A 25 6.98 4.34 4.62
C LEU A 25 6.41 4.61 6.01
N THR A 26 5.10 4.83 6.10
CA THR A 26 4.42 5.11 7.36
C THR A 26 3.15 4.28 7.44
N LEU A 27 3.08 3.44 8.46
CA LEU A 27 1.94 2.60 8.76
C LEU A 27 1.28 3.08 10.07
N PRO A 28 -0.05 3.17 10.10
CA PRO A 28 -0.77 3.62 11.27
C PRO A 28 -0.57 2.63 12.42
N SER A 29 0.14 3.09 13.45
CA SER A 29 0.52 2.31 14.63
C SER A 29 -0.29 2.72 15.86
N ASP A 30 -1.49 3.25 15.64
CA ASP A 30 -2.44 3.73 16.65
C ASP A 30 -2.70 2.70 17.77
N ARG A 31 -2.63 1.41 17.43
CA ARG A 31 -2.55 0.30 18.40
C ARG A 31 -1.43 -0.65 18.04
N GLN A 32 -0.88 -1.30 19.07
CA GLN A 32 0.13 -2.36 18.94
C GLN A 32 -0.32 -3.45 17.94
N ARG A 33 -1.61 -3.83 17.99
CA ARG A 33 -2.22 -4.78 17.05
C ARG A 33 -2.26 -4.27 15.60
N SER A 34 -2.49 -2.97 15.40
CA SER A 34 -2.44 -2.37 14.05
C SER A 34 -1.02 -2.36 13.52
N ALA A 35 -0.02 -2.04 14.35
CA ALA A 35 1.38 -2.10 13.96
C ALA A 35 1.80 -3.52 13.57
N GLU A 36 1.38 -4.54 14.31
CA GLU A 36 1.64 -5.95 13.99
C GLU A 36 1.01 -6.35 12.65
N ILE A 37 -0.27 -6.02 12.45
CA ILE A 37 -0.98 -6.32 11.20
C ILE A 37 -0.34 -5.56 10.04
N SER A 38 0.00 -4.29 10.21
CA SER A 38 0.64 -3.47 9.17
C SER A 38 2.04 -3.98 8.81
N GLN A 39 2.83 -4.44 9.78
CA GLN A 39 4.13 -5.07 9.52
C GLN A 39 4.00 -6.41 8.78
N GLN A 40 2.97 -7.20 9.08
CA GLN A 40 2.67 -8.44 8.35
C GLN A 40 2.10 -8.16 6.95
N ALA A 41 1.27 -7.12 6.84
CA ALA A 41 0.62 -6.70 5.60
C ALA A 41 1.59 -6.06 4.61
N GLY A 42 2.58 -5.29 5.08
CA GLY A 42 3.55 -4.60 4.23
C GLY A 42 4.12 -5.47 3.11
N PRO A 43 4.78 -6.61 3.41
CA PRO A 43 5.35 -7.47 2.37
C PRO A 43 4.29 -8.22 1.54
N LEU A 44 3.13 -8.57 2.10
CA LEU A 44 2.04 -9.22 1.36
C LEU A 44 1.42 -8.28 0.32
N LEU A 45 1.11 -7.05 0.74
CA LEU A 45 0.58 -6.01 -0.13
C LEU A 45 1.59 -5.64 -1.21
N HIS A 46 2.88 -5.58 -0.86
CA HIS A 46 3.96 -5.39 -1.82
C HIS A 46 3.93 -6.46 -2.93
N ASP A 47 3.94 -7.74 -2.54
CA ASP A 47 3.96 -8.86 -3.50
C ASP A 47 2.71 -8.85 -4.38
N GLU A 48 1.53 -8.63 -3.78
CA GLU A 48 0.29 -8.52 -4.54
C GLU A 48 0.31 -7.39 -5.57
N VAL A 49 0.83 -6.20 -5.21
CA VAL A 49 0.86 -5.06 -6.14
C VAL A 49 1.81 -5.30 -7.29
N VAL A 50 3.00 -5.84 -6.98
CA VAL A 50 4.00 -6.17 -8.00
C VAL A 50 3.49 -7.27 -8.91
N GLN A 51 2.79 -8.27 -8.35
CA GLN A 51 2.23 -9.38 -9.13
C GLN A 51 1.00 -8.96 -9.95
N ALA A 52 0.09 -8.19 -9.37
CA ALA A 52 -1.10 -7.67 -10.05
C ALA A 52 -0.75 -6.58 -11.08
N GLN A 53 0.43 -5.95 -10.94
CA GLN A 53 0.81 -4.73 -11.67
C GLN A 53 -0.28 -3.65 -11.59
N SER A 54 -1.05 -3.65 -10.50
CA SER A 54 -2.26 -2.87 -10.37
C SER A 54 -2.48 -2.46 -8.92
N ALA A 55 -3.26 -1.40 -8.72
CA ALA A 55 -3.74 -1.00 -7.41
C ALA A 55 -4.76 -1.96 -6.80
N GLN A 56 -5.25 -2.92 -7.59
CA GLN A 56 -6.29 -3.85 -7.16
C GLN A 56 -5.67 -4.98 -6.34
N ILE A 57 -5.53 -4.72 -5.04
CA ILE A 57 -5.07 -5.68 -4.03
C ILE A 57 -6.21 -6.13 -3.12
N ASP A 58 -6.07 -7.35 -2.61
CA ASP A 58 -6.97 -7.89 -1.61
C ASP A 58 -6.81 -7.16 -0.29
N ILE A 59 -7.97 -6.85 0.29
CA ILE A 59 -8.05 -6.12 1.53
C ILE A 59 -7.75 -7.09 2.67
N LEU A 60 -6.57 -6.97 3.29
CA LEU A 60 -6.20 -7.80 4.42
C LEU A 60 -7.10 -7.50 5.63
N SER A 61 -7.58 -8.57 6.26
CA SER A 61 -8.48 -8.47 7.41
C SER A 61 -7.78 -7.81 8.59
N GLY A 62 -8.22 -6.60 8.95
CA GLY A 62 -7.59 -5.77 9.98
C GLY A 62 -6.64 -4.67 9.46
N ALA A 63 -6.30 -4.70 8.17
CA ALA A 63 -5.53 -3.67 7.47
C ALA A 63 -6.36 -2.95 6.40
N THR A 64 -7.69 -2.97 6.50
CA THR A 64 -8.59 -2.41 5.47
C THR A 64 -8.26 -0.98 5.10
N PHE A 65 -8.06 -0.13 6.10
CA PHE A 65 -7.70 1.27 5.92
C PHE A 65 -6.33 1.47 5.26
N THR A 66 -5.35 0.68 5.67
CA THR A 66 -4.00 0.72 5.08
C THR A 66 -4.05 0.26 3.63
N SER A 67 -4.70 -0.87 3.36
CA SER A 67 -4.80 -1.48 2.03
C SER A 67 -5.52 -0.55 1.05
N ASP A 68 -6.60 0.11 1.48
CA ASP A 68 -7.35 1.05 0.65
C ASP A 68 -6.54 2.31 0.30
N SER A 69 -5.87 2.91 1.29
CA SER A 69 -5.00 4.08 1.07
C SER A 69 -3.79 3.74 0.20
N TYR A 70 -3.27 2.53 0.37
CA TYR A 70 -2.17 1.98 -0.40
C TYR A 70 -2.59 1.77 -1.85
N ALA A 71 -3.71 1.07 -2.08
CA ALA A 71 -4.30 0.88 -3.40
C ALA A 71 -4.53 2.22 -4.11
N GLN A 72 -5.14 3.21 -3.46
CA GLN A 72 -5.31 4.55 -4.06
C GLN A 72 -3.99 5.22 -4.45
N SER A 73 -2.95 5.08 -3.62
CA SER A 73 -1.64 5.66 -3.88
C SER A 73 -0.95 4.98 -5.06
N VAL A 74 -1.07 3.65 -5.14
CA VAL A 74 -0.62 2.85 -6.29
C VAL A 74 -1.39 3.23 -7.55
N GLN A 75 -2.72 3.34 -7.49
CA GLN A 75 -3.54 3.69 -8.65
C GLN A 75 -3.14 5.06 -9.19
N SER A 76 -2.91 6.03 -8.30
CA SER A 76 -2.48 7.36 -8.69
C SER A 76 -1.09 7.34 -9.33
N ALA A 77 -0.17 6.51 -8.82
CA ALA A 77 1.17 6.36 -9.39
C ALA A 77 1.14 5.66 -10.76
N LEU A 78 0.28 4.64 -10.93
CA LEU A 78 0.02 3.98 -12.21
C LEU A 78 -0.58 4.95 -13.23
N ASP A 79 -1.58 5.73 -12.82
CA ASP A 79 -2.23 6.74 -13.64
C ASP A 79 -1.22 7.82 -14.09
N GLN A 80 -0.37 8.29 -13.18
CA GLN A 80 0.75 9.18 -13.51
C GLN A 80 1.79 8.55 -14.45
N ALA A 81 2.04 7.25 -14.30
CA ALA A 81 2.89 6.49 -15.19
C ALA A 81 2.23 6.19 -16.56
N HIS A 82 0.97 6.62 -16.76
CA HIS A 82 0.15 6.36 -17.94
C HIS A 82 0.00 4.86 -18.25
N LEU A 83 -0.20 4.05 -17.21
CA LEU A 83 -0.55 2.62 -17.30
C LEU A 83 -2.06 2.43 -17.11
#